data_AF-A0A2Z6R9M8-F1
#
_entry.id   AF-A0A2Z6R9M8-F1
#
_cell.length_a   1.000
_cell.length_b   1.000
_cell.length_c   1.000
_cell.angle_alpha   90.00
_cell.angle_beta   90.00
_cell.angle_gamma   90.00
#
_symmetry.space_group_name_H-M   'P 1'
#
loop_
_entity.id
_entity.type
_entity.pdbx_description
1 polymer ?
#
loop_
_entity_poly.entity_id
_entity_poly.type
_entity_poly.pdbx_seq_one_letter_code
_entity_poly.pdbx_strand_id
1 'polypeptide(L)'
;MEMTNTGNEFCKLLKMEVERTFYRNFRNIGRENNRKFFNRIDRKFEQPKQEDIEYFRHLRHITGLESGLVEIIYKAIEEVATDIYRSDIIRLGKNTERLRSWFQEAQKKSRDCKASLSKKEAEVKVKEQIILQKNEKIDKISNDATKMRDLLNKEKMLNIKIKKSIKK
;
A
#
# COMPACT_ATOMS: atom_id res chain seq x y z
N MET A 1 -7.16 -3.94 2.87
CA MET A 1 -6.24 -4.89 2.20
C MET A 1 -6.86 -6.27 2.38
N GLU A 2 -7.10 -7.01 1.30
CA GLU A 2 -7.76 -8.32 1.43
C GLU A 2 -6.75 -9.35 1.95
N MET A 3 -7.08 -10.11 2.99
CA MET A 3 -6.16 -11.08 3.60
C MET A 3 -6.24 -12.44 2.91
N THR A 4 -5.11 -13.13 2.74
CA THR A 4 -5.10 -14.54 2.34
C THR A 4 -5.64 -15.41 3.46
N ASN A 5 -6.19 -16.58 3.10
CA ASN A 5 -6.68 -17.51 4.12
C ASN A 5 -5.49 -18.03 4.93
N THR A 6 -5.66 -18.09 6.25
CA THR A 6 -4.73 -18.83 7.11
C THR A 6 -4.80 -20.33 6.78
N GLY A 7 -3.77 -21.11 7.14
CA GLY A 7 -3.79 -22.56 6.91
C GLY A 7 -5.02 -23.27 7.52
N ASN A 8 -5.51 -22.79 8.67
CA ASN A 8 -6.72 -23.31 9.29
C ASN A 8 -7.99 -22.96 8.51
N GLU A 9 -8.08 -21.75 7.95
CA GLU A 9 -9.20 -21.34 7.10
C GLU A 9 -9.19 -22.09 5.78
N PHE A 10 -8.00 -22.30 5.19
CA PHE A 10 -7.83 -23.13 3.99
C PHE A 10 -8.36 -24.55 4.25
N CYS A 11 -7.93 -25.21 5.32
CA CYS A 11 -8.38 -26.56 5.65
C CYS A 11 -9.91 -26.65 5.88
N LYS A 12 -10.50 -25.64 6.52
CA LYS A 12 -11.96 -25.57 6.72
C LYS A 12 -12.70 -25.40 5.39
N LEU A 13 -12.23 -24.48 4.56
CA LEU A 13 -12.82 -24.20 3.25
C LEU A 13 -12.69 -25.42 2.32
N LEU A 14 -11.51 -26.05 2.27
CA LEU A 14 -11.25 -27.25 1.50
C LEU A 14 -12.22 -28.37 1.88
N LYS A 15 -12.36 -28.68 3.18
CA LYS A 15 -13.31 -29.71 3.64
C LYS A 15 -14.74 -29.41 3.19
N MET A 16 -15.20 -28.19 3.45
CA MET A 16 -16.57 -27.77 3.09
C MET A 16 -16.82 -27.85 1.58
N GLU A 17 -15.88 -27.39 0.75
CA GLU A 17 -16.06 -27.39 -0.70
C GLU A 17 -15.90 -28.78 -1.31
N VAL A 18 -15.02 -29.62 -0.77
CA VAL A 18 -14.93 -31.03 -1.18
C VAL A 18 -16.25 -31.75 -0.86
N GLU A 19 -16.81 -31.57 0.34
CA GLU A 19 -18.13 -32.12 0.70
C GLU A 19 -19.23 -31.64 -0.27
N ARG A 20 -19.23 -30.35 -0.63
CA ARG A 20 -20.17 -29.79 -1.62
C ARG A 20 -19.98 -30.41 -3.00
N THR A 21 -18.73 -30.61 -3.44
CA THR A 21 -18.41 -31.25 -4.73
C THR A 21 -18.94 -32.67 -4.78
N PHE A 22 -18.74 -33.45 -3.72
CA PHE A 22 -19.32 -34.78 -3.59
C PHE A 22 -20.85 -34.74 -3.61
N TYR A 23 -21.45 -33.87 -2.80
CA TYR A 23 -22.90 -33.77 -2.68
C TYR A 23 -23.60 -33.32 -3.98
N ARG A 24 -22.93 -32.53 -4.82
CA ARG A 24 -23.47 -32.06 -6.11
C ARG A 24 -23.29 -33.06 -7.23
N ASN A 25 -22.11 -33.67 -7.33
CA ASN A 25 -21.72 -34.43 -8.53
C ASN A 25 -21.78 -35.94 -8.32
N PHE A 26 -21.65 -36.41 -7.08
CA PHE A 26 -21.44 -37.81 -6.77
C PHE A 26 -22.28 -38.24 -5.56
N ARG A 27 -23.59 -38.01 -5.61
CA ARG A 27 -24.50 -38.67 -4.65
C ARG A 27 -24.61 -40.16 -4.95
N ASN A 28 -24.88 -40.95 -3.91
CA ASN A 28 -25.14 -42.38 -3.99
C ASN A 28 -23.95 -43.23 -4.49
N ILE A 29 -22.72 -42.77 -4.26
CA ILE A 29 -21.51 -43.58 -4.47
C ILE A 29 -21.67 -44.92 -3.74
N GLY A 30 -21.33 -46.02 -4.41
CA GLY A 30 -21.45 -47.38 -3.88
C GLY A 30 -22.84 -48.01 -4.01
N ARG A 31 -23.87 -47.25 -4.42
CA ARG A 31 -25.22 -47.79 -4.74
C ARG A 31 -25.49 -47.87 -6.24
N GLU A 32 -24.74 -47.13 -7.05
CA GLU A 32 -24.84 -47.17 -8.50
C GLU A 32 -23.98 -48.30 -9.10
N ASN A 33 -24.34 -48.81 -10.28
CA ASN A 33 -23.53 -49.76 -11.02
C ASN A 33 -22.15 -49.13 -11.35
N ASN A 34 -21.07 -49.87 -11.11
CA ASN A 34 -19.69 -49.46 -11.38
C ASN A 34 -19.51 -48.78 -12.74
N ARG A 35 -20.07 -49.32 -13.83
CA ARG A 35 -19.92 -48.70 -15.16
C ARG A 35 -20.53 -47.30 -15.23
N LYS A 36 -21.70 -47.08 -14.60
CA LYS A 36 -22.34 -45.76 -14.53
C LYS A 36 -21.54 -44.80 -13.66
N PHE A 37 -20.98 -45.31 -12.56
CA PHE A 37 -20.14 -44.54 -11.64
C PHE A 37 -18.85 -44.05 -12.31
N PHE A 38 -18.07 -44.94 -12.92
CA PHE A 38 -16.85 -44.59 -13.63
C PHE A 38 -17.11 -43.64 -14.81
N ASN A 39 -18.17 -43.87 -15.59
CA ASN A 39 -18.57 -42.93 -16.65
C ASN A 39 -18.87 -41.52 -16.12
N ARG A 40 -19.36 -41.38 -14.88
CA ARG A 40 -19.62 -40.07 -14.28
C ARG A 40 -18.32 -39.40 -13.81
N ILE A 41 -17.38 -40.17 -13.28
CA ILE A 41 -16.02 -39.68 -12.94
C ILE A 41 -15.35 -39.16 -14.21
N ASP A 42 -15.28 -39.97 -15.27
CA ASP A 42 -14.66 -39.60 -16.54
C ASP A 42 -15.29 -38.36 -17.17
N ARG A 43 -16.62 -38.19 -17.04
CA ARG A 43 -17.30 -36.98 -17.55
C ARG A 43 -16.96 -35.71 -16.77
N LYS A 44 -16.71 -35.82 -15.47
CA LYS A 44 -16.44 -34.67 -14.60
C LYS A 44 -14.95 -34.29 -14.61
N PHE A 45 -14.07 -35.29 -14.66
CA PHE A 45 -12.64 -35.13 -14.47
C PHE A 45 -11.78 -35.60 -15.65
N GLU A 46 -12.43 -35.88 -16.78
CA GLU A 46 -11.81 -36.49 -17.96
C GLU A 46 -11.27 -37.90 -17.69
N GLN A 47 -11.01 -38.64 -18.77
CA GLN A 47 -10.43 -39.97 -18.63
C GLN A 47 -9.02 -39.85 -18.05
N PRO A 48 -8.69 -40.61 -17.00
CA PRO A 48 -7.36 -40.61 -16.42
C PRO A 48 -6.33 -41.10 -17.44
N LYS A 49 -5.12 -40.53 -17.38
CA LYS A 49 -4.00 -41.03 -18.19
C LYS A 49 -3.56 -42.39 -17.68
N GLN A 50 -2.82 -43.13 -18.50
CA GLN A 50 -2.30 -44.44 -18.12
C GLN A 50 -1.50 -44.41 -16.80
N GLU A 51 -0.69 -43.37 -16.61
CA GLU A 51 0.08 -43.14 -15.38
C GLU A 51 -0.82 -42.98 -14.15
N ASP A 52 -1.91 -42.21 -14.28
CA ASP A 52 -2.88 -42.00 -13.19
C ASP A 52 -3.61 -43.31 -12.84
N ILE A 53 -3.95 -44.11 -13.85
CA ILE A 53 -4.60 -45.42 -13.67
C ILE A 53 -3.69 -46.35 -12.85
N GLU A 54 -2.40 -46.39 -13.17
CA GLU A 54 -1.42 -47.21 -12.44
C GLU A 54 -1.23 -46.71 -11.01
N TYR A 55 -1.17 -45.39 -10.82
CA TYR A 55 -1.11 -44.75 -9.51
C TYR A 55 -2.31 -45.12 -8.62
N PHE A 56 -3.54 -44.97 -9.12
CA PHE A 56 -4.74 -45.32 -8.35
C PHE A 56 -4.88 -46.83 -8.10
N ARG A 57 -4.40 -47.67 -9.03
CA ARG A 57 -4.34 -49.13 -8.82
C ARG A 57 -3.37 -49.49 -7.71
N HIS A 58 -2.22 -48.83 -7.64
CA HIS A 58 -1.26 -49.01 -6.55
C HIS A 58 -1.86 -48.54 -5.20
N LEU A 59 -2.51 -47.38 -5.17
CA LEU A 59 -3.19 -46.91 -3.96
C LEU A 59 -4.31 -47.84 -3.49
N ARG A 60 -5.04 -48.48 -4.41
CA ARG A 60 -5.99 -49.55 -4.07
C ARG A 60 -5.32 -50.69 -3.32
N HIS A 61 -4.13 -51.12 -3.74
CA HIS A 61 -3.40 -52.20 -3.05
C HIS A 61 -2.97 -51.81 -1.63
N ILE A 62 -2.63 -50.54 -1.42
CA ILE A 62 -2.25 -50.03 -0.10
C ILE A 62 -3.46 -49.85 0.82
N THR A 63 -4.53 -49.24 0.31
CA THR A 63 -5.66 -48.78 1.12
C THR A 63 -6.80 -49.79 1.22
N GLY A 64 -6.83 -50.78 0.32
CA GLY A 64 -7.97 -51.69 0.15
C GLY A 64 -9.21 -51.05 -0.49
N LEU A 65 -9.16 -49.76 -0.83
CA LEU A 65 -10.27 -49.05 -1.45
C LEU A 65 -10.29 -49.25 -2.96
N GLU A 66 -11.49 -49.36 -3.55
CA GLU A 66 -11.65 -49.40 -5.00
C GLU A 66 -10.98 -48.20 -5.67
N SER A 67 -10.26 -48.44 -6.78
CA SER A 67 -9.43 -47.41 -7.41
C SER A 67 -10.23 -46.18 -7.84
N GLY A 68 -11.50 -46.37 -8.26
CA GLY A 68 -12.39 -45.26 -8.58
C GLY A 68 -12.80 -44.41 -7.38
N LEU A 69 -12.88 -45.00 -6.18
CA LEU A 69 -13.13 -44.25 -4.94
C LEU A 69 -11.91 -43.45 -4.52
N VAL A 70 -10.71 -43.99 -4.75
CA VAL A 70 -9.48 -43.25 -4.50
C VAL A 70 -9.34 -42.10 -5.51
N GLU A 71 -9.57 -42.38 -6.79
CA GLU A 71 -9.50 -41.39 -7.87
C GLU A 71 -10.44 -40.21 -7.60
N ILE A 72 -11.71 -40.47 -7.29
CA ILE A 72 -12.69 -39.40 -7.08
C ILE A 72 -12.34 -38.52 -5.87
N ILE A 73 -11.83 -39.11 -4.78
CA ILE A 73 -11.38 -38.37 -3.60
C ILE A 73 -10.19 -37.50 -3.96
N TYR A 74 -9.21 -38.07 -4.64
CA TYR A 74 -8.01 -37.36 -5.04
C TYR A 74 -8.35 -36.18 -5.96
N LYS A 75 -9.06 -36.44 -7.06
CA LYS A 75 -9.38 -35.40 -8.07
C LYS A 75 -10.32 -34.32 -7.51
N ALA A 76 -11.27 -34.68 -6.64
CA ALA A 76 -12.13 -33.68 -6.00
C ALA A 76 -11.33 -32.76 -5.05
N ILE A 77 -10.40 -33.32 -4.27
CA ILE A 77 -9.52 -32.51 -3.40
C ILE A 77 -8.61 -31.63 -4.25
N GLU A 78 -8.01 -32.19 -5.31
CA GLU A 78 -7.14 -31.46 -6.22
C GLU A 78 -7.85 -30.28 -6.91
N GLU A 79 -9.04 -30.50 -7.47
CA GLU A 79 -9.85 -29.46 -8.13
C GLU A 79 -10.15 -28.32 -7.14
N VAL A 80 -10.70 -28.66 -5.96
CA VAL A 80 -11.07 -27.67 -4.96
C VAL A 80 -9.86 -26.92 -4.40
N ALA A 81 -8.77 -27.62 -4.08
CA ALA A 81 -7.55 -26.99 -3.59
C ALA A 81 -6.99 -26.02 -4.64
N THR A 82 -6.94 -26.43 -5.91
CA THR A 82 -6.48 -25.61 -7.02
C THR A 82 -7.34 -24.35 -7.17
N ASP A 83 -8.66 -24.46 -7.06
CA ASP A 83 -9.57 -23.31 -7.14
C ASP A 83 -9.37 -22.32 -5.99
N ILE A 84 -9.18 -22.83 -4.77
CA ILE A 84 -8.86 -21.99 -3.60
C ILE A 84 -7.54 -21.26 -3.82
N TYR A 85 -6.48 -21.98 -4.24
CA TYR A 85 -5.18 -21.37 -4.52
C TYR A 85 -5.24 -20.33 -5.63
N ARG A 86 -5.96 -20.63 -6.72
CA ARG A 86 -6.13 -19.70 -7.84
C ARG A 86 -6.81 -18.41 -7.40
N SER A 87 -7.83 -18.52 -6.56
CA SER A 87 -8.54 -17.37 -5.98
C SER A 87 -7.61 -16.52 -5.12
N ASP A 88 -6.76 -17.17 -4.32
CA ASP A 88 -5.76 -16.49 -3.47
C ASP A 88 -4.69 -15.78 -4.29
N ILE A 89 -4.19 -16.40 -5.36
CA ILE A 89 -3.21 -15.80 -6.28
C ILE A 89 -3.79 -14.54 -6.94
N ILE A 90 -5.04 -14.61 -7.43
CA ILE A 90 -5.71 -13.45 -8.04
C ILE A 90 -5.85 -12.30 -7.03
N ARG A 91 -6.25 -12.62 -5.80
CA ARG A 91 -6.38 -11.65 -4.70
C ARG A 91 -5.03 -11.00 -4.35
N LEU A 92 -3.97 -11.79 -4.23
CA LEU A 92 -2.61 -11.31 -4.00
C LEU A 92 -2.13 -10.39 -5.12
N GLY A 93 -2.42 -10.75 -6.39
CA GLY A 93 -2.10 -9.92 -7.55
C GLY A 93 -2.73 -8.53 -7.46
N LYS A 94 -4.04 -8.45 -7.17
CA LYS A 94 -4.76 -7.18 -7.01
C LYS A 94 -4.21 -6.33 -5.86
N ASN A 95 -3.89 -6.95 -4.71
CA ASN A 95 -3.29 -6.24 -3.58
C ASN A 95 -1.91 -5.68 -3.92
N THR A 96 -1.09 -6.46 -4.64
CA THR A 96 0.25 -6.05 -5.07
C THR A 96 0.19 -4.85 -6.01
N GLU A 97 -0.76 -4.87 -6.95
CA GLU A 97 -0.99 -3.76 -7.87
C GLU A 97 -1.42 -2.49 -7.14
N ARG A 98 -2.39 -2.59 -6.21
CA ARG A 98 -2.81 -1.46 -5.35
C ARG A 98 -1.65 -0.87 -4.55
N LEU A 99 -0.83 -1.73 -3.94
CA LEU A 99 0.36 -1.30 -3.18
C LEU A 99 1.37 -0.58 -4.07
N ARG A 100 1.59 -1.08 -5.30
CA ARG A 100 2.47 -0.42 -6.27
C ARG A 100 1.95 0.97 -6.65
N SER A 101 0.65 1.12 -6.90
CA SER A 101 0.03 2.43 -7.19
C SER A 101 0.18 3.39 -6.02
N TRP A 102 -0.13 2.96 -4.79
CA TRP A 102 0.03 3.78 -3.59
C TRP A 102 1.48 4.21 -3.36
N PHE A 103 2.44 3.31 -3.60
CA PHE A 103 3.85 3.63 -3.49
C PHE A 103 4.28 4.70 -4.50
N GLN A 104 3.83 4.59 -5.75
CA GLN A 104 4.11 5.60 -6.79
C GLN A 104 3.51 6.96 -6.43
N GLU A 105 2.27 7.00 -5.95
CA GLU A 105 1.63 8.24 -5.50
C GLU A 105 2.36 8.86 -4.31
N ALA A 106 2.76 8.05 -3.33
CA ALA A 106 3.51 8.52 -2.17
C ALA A 106 4.87 9.09 -2.58
N GLN A 107 5.58 8.44 -3.51
CA GLN A 107 6.83 8.97 -4.06
C GLN A 107 6.63 10.28 -4.80
N LYS A 108 5.57 10.40 -5.60
CA LYS A 108 5.25 11.65 -6.31
C LYS A 108 4.98 12.78 -5.32
N LYS A 109 4.09 12.56 -4.35
CA LYS A 109 3.78 13.55 -3.29
C LYS A 109 5.03 13.96 -2.51
N SER A 110 5.91 13.01 -2.19
CA SER A 110 7.17 13.29 -1.51
C SER A 110 8.08 14.23 -2.32
N ARG A 111 8.20 14.00 -3.63
CA ARG A 111 8.97 14.88 -4.53
C ARG A 111 8.35 16.28 -4.62
N ASP A 112 7.04 16.36 -4.76
CA ASP A 112 6.31 17.63 -4.83
C ASP A 112 6.47 18.44 -3.54
N CYS A 113 6.34 17.79 -2.37
CA CYS A 113 6.59 18.41 -1.07
C CYS A 113 8.03 18.90 -0.94
N LYS A 114 9.02 18.10 -1.35
CA LYS A 114 10.43 18.49 -1.32
C LYS A 114 10.71 19.73 -2.18
N ALA A 115 10.14 19.78 -3.38
CA ALA A 115 10.27 20.93 -4.27
C ALA A 115 9.62 22.19 -3.67
N SER A 116 8.42 22.04 -3.09
CA SER A 116 7.71 23.14 -2.43
C SER A 116 8.48 23.69 -1.23
N LEU A 117 9.03 22.80 -0.38
CA LEU A 117 9.86 23.18 0.75
C LEU A 117 11.11 23.95 0.31
N SER A 118 11.84 23.44 -0.70
CA SER A 118 13.04 24.10 -1.21
C SER A 118 12.72 25.52 -1.75
N LYS A 119 11.60 25.69 -2.45
CA LYS A 119 11.15 27.01 -2.89
C LYS A 119 10.87 27.94 -1.70
N LYS A 120 10.18 27.44 -0.68
CA LYS A 120 9.86 28.23 0.53
C LYS A 120 11.11 28.61 1.31
N GLU A 121 12.08 27.71 1.43
CA GLU A 121 13.39 28.02 2.03
C GLU A 121 14.11 29.14 1.30
N ALA A 122 14.11 29.12 -0.04
CA ALA A 122 14.69 30.21 -0.83
C ALA A 122 13.96 31.55 -0.62
N GLU A 123 12.63 31.54 -0.62
CA GLU A 123 11.81 32.74 -0.35
C GLU A 123 12.11 33.31 1.05
N VAL A 124 12.27 32.46 2.06
CA VAL A 124 12.60 32.88 3.44
C VAL A 124 13.98 33.51 3.49
N LYS A 125 15.00 32.89 2.91
CA LYS A 125 16.37 33.44 2.86
C LYS A 125 16.42 34.83 2.22
N VAL A 126 15.68 35.04 1.14
CA VAL A 126 15.58 36.37 0.49
C VAL A 126 14.93 37.38 1.43
N LYS A 127 13.84 37.01 2.11
CA LYS A 127 13.17 37.90 3.08
C LYS A 127 14.08 38.24 4.27
N GLU A 128 14.83 37.28 4.78
CA GLU A 128 15.81 37.49 5.85
C GLU A 128 16.88 38.50 5.45
N GLN A 129 17.43 38.39 4.23
CA GLN A 129 18.39 39.36 3.70
C GLN A 129 17.80 40.77 3.58
N ILE A 130 16.56 40.88 3.08
CA ILE A 130 15.87 42.18 2.98
C ILE A 130 15.66 42.79 4.36
N ILE A 131 15.29 41.99 5.37
CA ILE A 131 15.13 42.46 6.75
C ILE A 131 16.45 42.98 7.30
N LEU A 132 17.55 42.26 7.09
CA LEU A 132 18.89 42.71 7.51
C LEU A 132 19.27 44.06 6.88
N GLN A 133 19.11 44.19 5.56
CA GLN A 133 19.38 45.46 4.86
C GLN A 133 18.50 46.62 5.35
N LYS A 134 17.22 46.35 5.64
CA LYS A 134 16.30 47.35 6.18
C LYS A 134 16.70 47.77 7.60
N ASN A 135 17.11 46.83 8.45
CA ASN A 135 17.57 47.12 9.80
C ASN A 135 18.82 48.00 9.78
N GLU A 136 19.81 47.67 8.95
CA GLU A 136 21.02 48.50 8.77
C GLU A 136 20.68 49.94 8.33
N LYS A 137 19.69 50.09 7.45
CA LYS A 137 19.24 51.42 6.99
C LYS A 137 18.54 52.20 8.10
N ILE A 138 17.72 51.53 8.91
CA ILE A 138 17.07 52.14 10.08
C ILE A 138 18.12 52.62 11.07
N ASP A 139 19.14 51.82 11.36
CA ASP A 139 20.22 52.19 12.30
C ASP A 139 20.98 53.43 11.82
N LYS A 140 21.30 53.51 10.51
CA LYS A 140 21.92 54.70 9.92
C LYS A 140 21.04 55.94 10.08
N ILE A 141 19.77 55.85 9.71
CA ILE A 141 18.82 56.98 9.83
C ILE A 141 18.66 57.40 11.29
N SER A 142 18.59 56.46 12.23
CA SER A 142 18.48 56.72 13.66
C SER A 142 19.70 57.47 14.20
N ASN A 143 20.91 57.05 13.80
CA ASN A 143 22.16 57.72 14.15
C ASN A 143 22.23 59.14 13.57
N ASP A 144 21.84 59.32 12.30
CA ASP A 144 21.84 60.63 11.65
C ASP A 144 20.81 61.58 12.26
N ALA A 145 19.60 61.07 12.59
CA ALA A 145 18.58 61.84 13.28
C ALA A 145 19.04 62.30 14.67
N THR A 146 19.76 61.44 15.39
CA THR A 146 20.35 61.78 16.69
C THR A 146 21.39 62.89 16.54
N LYS A 147 22.32 62.77 15.59
CA LYS A 147 23.32 63.81 15.29
C LYS A 147 22.67 65.15 14.89
N MET A 148 21.67 65.12 14.02
CA MET A 148 20.95 66.33 13.61
C MET A 148 20.23 66.99 14.80
N ARG A 149 19.64 66.19 15.69
CA ARG A 149 19.01 66.70 16.93
C ARG A 149 20.03 67.39 17.83
N ASP A 150 21.23 66.83 17.98
CA ASP A 150 22.29 67.43 18.77
C ASP A 150 22.79 68.76 18.17
N LEU A 151 22.98 68.81 16.85
CA LEU A 151 23.35 70.04 16.14
C LEU A 151 22.28 71.12 16.30
N LEU A 152 21.01 70.77 16.11
CA LEU A 152 19.89 71.70 16.29
C LEU A 152 19.82 72.24 17.72
N ASN A 153 20.03 71.38 18.73
CA ASN A 153 20.06 71.80 20.13
C ASN A 153 21.22 72.77 20.40
N LYS A 154 22.41 72.53 19.82
CA LYS A 154 23.55 73.45 19.91
C LYS A 154 23.23 74.82 19.28
N GLU A 155 22.66 74.85 18.07
CA GLU A 155 22.26 76.10 17.42
C GLU A 155 21.19 76.85 18.20
N LYS A 156 20.18 76.15 18.74
CA LYS A 156 19.17 76.78 19.61
C LYS A 156 19.81 77.46 20.81
N MET A 157 20.78 76.81 21.47
CA MET A 157 21.50 77.38 22.60
C MET A 157 22.35 78.61 22.20
N LEU A 158 23.00 78.57 21.04
CA LEU A 158 23.73 79.72 20.49
C LEU A 158 22.80 80.90 20.20
N ASN A 159 21.67 80.66 19.53
CA ASN A 159 20.67 81.68 19.24
C ASN A 159 20.07 82.30 20.51
N ILE A 160 19.84 81.51 21.56
CA ILE A 160 19.40 82.03 22.87
C ILE A 160 20.46 82.95 23.46
N LYS A 161 21.75 82.59 23.38
CA LYS A 161 22.85 83.45 23.84
C LYS A 161 22.88 84.77 23.07
N ILE A 162 22.85 84.73 21.74
CA ILE A 162 22.85 85.93 20.89
C ILE A 162 21.66 86.85 21.22
N LYS A 163 20.44 86.30 21.33
CA LYS A 163 19.24 87.08 21.70
C LYS A 163 19.36 87.75 23.08
N LYS A 164 20.02 87.12 24.05
CA LYS A 164 20.29 87.72 25.35
C LYS A 164 21.32 88.85 25.26
N SER A 165 22.31 88.74 24.39
CA SER A 165 23.33 89.77 24.16
C SER A 165 22.79 91.03 23.50
N ILE A 166 21.77 90.92 22.63
CA ILE A 166 21.16 92.04 21.90
C ILE A 166 20.12 92.80 22.75
N LYS A 167 19.60 92.20 23.83
CA LYS A 167 18.62 92.82 24.75
C LYS A 167 19.25 93.54 25.95
N LYS A 168 20.56 93.72 25.96
CA LYS A 168 21.32 94.52 26.94
C LYS A 168 21.73 95.83 26.29
#